data_AF-A0A6C9QIM1-F1
#
_entry.id   AF-A0A6C9QIM1-F1
#
_cell.length_a   1.000
_cell.length_b   1.000
_cell.length_c   1.000
_cell.angle_alpha   90.00
_cell.angle_beta   90.00
_cell.angle_gamma   90.00
#
_symmetry.space_group_name_H-M   'P 1'
#
loop_
_entity.id
_entity.type
_entity.pdbx_description
1 polymer ?
#
loop_
_entity_poly.entity_id
_entity_poly.type
_entity_poly.pdbx_seq_one_letter_code
_entity_poly.pdbx_strand_id
1 'polypeptide(L)'
;MSIAVTTTDPTNTGVSTTSSSSRTGSNAADLQSSFLTLLVAQLKNQDPTNPMENNELTSQLAQISTVSGIEKLNTTLGSISGQIDNSQSLQASNLIGHGVMIPGTTVLAGTGSEEGAVTTTTPFGVELQQAADKVTATITDKNGAVVRTIDIGELTAGVHSFTWDGTLTDGTTAPNGSYNVAISASNGGTQLVAQPLQFALVQGVIRGNNGNTLDLGTYGTTTLDEVWQII
;
A
#
# COMPACT_ATOMS: atom_id res chain seq x y z
N MET A 1 24.57 48.82 13.27
CA MET A 1 24.52 49.43 11.92
C MET A 1 24.73 48.29 10.92
N SER A 2 23.69 47.56 10.52
CA SER A 2 22.76 47.85 9.42
C SER A 2 23.45 47.94 8.06
N ILE A 3 23.32 46.89 7.24
CA ILE A 3 22.76 47.00 5.89
C ILE A 3 22.31 45.61 5.42
N ALA A 4 21.03 45.54 5.04
CA ALA A 4 20.39 44.40 4.42
C ALA A 4 20.75 44.32 2.93
N VAL A 5 20.81 43.11 2.38
CA VAL A 5 20.75 42.87 0.94
C VAL A 5 19.43 42.15 0.66
N THR A 6 18.47 42.93 0.16
CA THR A 6 17.29 42.49 -0.56
C THR A 6 17.37 43.12 -1.94
N THR A 7 17.58 42.32 -2.97
CA THR A 7 17.33 42.69 -4.36
C THR A 7 16.39 41.65 -4.96
N THR A 8 15.11 41.91 -4.73
CA THR A 8 13.96 41.45 -5.53
C THR A 8 13.93 42.20 -6.86
N ASP A 9 13.96 41.49 -7.98
CA ASP A 9 13.07 41.58 -9.18
C ASP A 9 13.71 40.86 -10.39
N PRO A 10 12.98 40.47 -11.46
CA PRO A 10 11.53 40.43 -11.62
C PRO A 10 10.98 39.10 -12.14
N THR A 11 9.67 38.95 -11.95
CA THR A 11 8.76 38.07 -12.69
C THR A 11 8.98 38.15 -14.20
N ASN A 12 9.54 37.09 -14.78
CA ASN A 12 9.43 36.80 -16.21
C ASN A 12 8.74 35.44 -16.38
N THR A 13 7.40 35.48 -16.40
CA THR A 13 6.52 34.41 -16.88
C THR A 13 6.70 34.28 -18.39
N GLY A 14 7.83 33.69 -18.79
CA GLY A 14 8.08 33.19 -20.13
C GLY A 14 7.85 31.68 -20.14
N VAL A 15 6.61 31.26 -20.34
CA VAL A 15 6.32 29.89 -20.79
C VAL A 15 6.84 29.79 -22.23
N SER A 16 8.12 29.50 -22.35
CA SER A 16 8.65 28.84 -23.55
C SER A 16 8.34 27.36 -23.37
N THR A 17 7.20 26.96 -23.90
CA THR A 17 6.96 25.58 -24.35
C THR A 17 8.02 25.27 -25.41
N THR A 18 9.21 24.90 -24.95
CA THR A 18 10.12 24.09 -25.76
C THR A 18 9.37 22.79 -25.95
N SER A 19 8.77 22.66 -27.13
CA SER A 19 8.39 21.38 -27.69
C SER A 19 9.58 20.46 -27.52
N SER A 20 9.52 19.62 -26.48
CA SER A 20 10.19 18.35 -26.47
C SER A 20 9.55 17.58 -27.62
N SER A 21 10.09 17.79 -28.82
CA SER A 21 10.06 16.80 -29.87
C SER A 21 10.67 15.58 -29.22
N SER A 22 9.82 14.75 -28.61
CA SER A 22 10.09 13.36 -28.41
C SER A 22 10.54 12.89 -29.77
N ARG A 23 11.86 12.69 -29.90
CA ARG A 23 12.39 11.85 -30.95
C ARG A 23 11.85 10.48 -30.60
N THR A 24 10.60 10.23 -30.99
CA THR A 24 10.03 8.91 -31.13
C THR A 24 11.08 8.16 -31.91
N GLY A 25 11.79 7.28 -31.19
CA GLY A 25 12.73 6.35 -31.78
C GLY A 25 12.01 5.70 -32.94
N SER A 26 12.72 5.64 -34.07
CA SER A 26 12.29 5.04 -35.32
C SER A 26 11.33 3.88 -35.06
N ASN A 27 10.02 4.12 -35.17
CA ASN A 27 9.04 3.12 -34.80
C ASN A 27 9.33 1.91 -35.68
N ALA A 28 9.31 0.70 -35.12
CA ALA A 28 9.46 -0.51 -35.93
C ALA A 28 8.45 -0.52 -37.11
N ALA A 29 7.31 0.15 -36.96
CA ALA A 29 6.32 0.42 -38.01
C ALA A 29 6.84 1.35 -39.14
N ASP A 30 7.64 2.37 -38.83
CA ASP A 30 8.24 3.28 -39.83
C ASP A 30 9.39 2.61 -40.59
N LEU A 31 10.18 1.78 -39.90
CA LEU A 31 11.20 0.93 -40.52
C LEU A 31 10.55 -0.14 -41.42
N GLN A 32 9.45 -0.76 -40.98
CA GLN A 32 8.67 -1.71 -41.76
C GLN A 32 8.01 -1.07 -42.99
N SER A 33 7.54 0.17 -42.88
CA SER A 33 6.93 0.93 -43.98
C SER A 33 7.96 1.41 -45.00
N SER A 34 9.11 1.89 -44.53
CA SER A 34 10.26 2.24 -45.39
C SER A 34 10.82 1.00 -46.09
N PHE A 35 10.81 -0.14 -45.42
CA PHE A 35 11.23 -1.43 -45.97
C PHE A 35 10.25 -1.98 -47.01
N LEU A 36 8.94 -1.94 -46.76
CA LEU A 36 7.92 -2.31 -47.77
C LEU A 36 8.03 -1.44 -49.02
N THR A 37 8.37 -0.17 -48.87
CA THR A 37 8.60 0.75 -49.99
C THR A 37 9.84 0.38 -50.79
N LEU A 38 10.95 0.01 -50.12
CA LEU A 38 12.16 -0.48 -50.78
C LEU A 38 11.97 -1.85 -51.44
N LEU A 39 11.19 -2.75 -50.82
CA LEU A 39 10.88 -4.08 -51.36
C LEU A 39 9.99 -3.99 -52.61
N VAL A 40 9.01 -3.08 -52.62
CA VAL A 40 8.19 -2.78 -53.81
C VAL A 40 9.03 -2.12 -54.90
N ALA A 41 9.95 -1.22 -54.55
CA ALA A 41 10.87 -0.60 -55.51
C ALA A 41 11.86 -1.60 -56.13
N GLN A 42 12.36 -2.56 -55.34
CA GLN A 42 13.24 -3.63 -55.81
C GLN A 42 12.50 -4.65 -56.69
N LEU A 43 11.30 -5.11 -56.30
CA LEU A 43 10.45 -5.99 -57.13
C LEU A 43 10.13 -5.40 -58.51
N LYS A 44 10.00 -4.07 -58.58
CA LYS A 44 9.74 -3.34 -59.83
C LYS A 44 10.97 -3.25 -60.75
N ASN A 45 12.16 -3.57 -60.23
CA ASN A 45 13.45 -3.37 -60.92
C ASN A 45 14.43 -4.56 -60.79
N GLN A 46 13.95 -5.76 -60.44
CA GLN A 46 14.78 -6.97 -60.31
C GLN A 46 14.96 -7.66 -61.67
N ASP A 47 16.23 -7.94 -62.00
CA ASP A 47 16.61 -8.91 -63.03
C ASP A 47 16.35 -10.35 -62.48
N PRO A 48 15.64 -11.22 -63.21
CA PRO A 48 15.12 -12.51 -62.73
C PRO A 48 16.17 -13.59 -62.37
N THR A 49 17.47 -13.27 -62.33
CA THR A 49 18.55 -14.26 -62.28
C THR A 49 19.22 -14.48 -60.91
N ASN A 50 18.84 -13.76 -59.83
CA ASN A 50 19.44 -14.01 -58.48
C ASN A 50 18.44 -13.91 -57.31
N PRO A 51 17.71 -15.00 -56.97
CA PRO A 51 16.74 -15.03 -55.88
C PRO A 51 17.33 -15.17 -54.46
N MET A 52 18.66 -15.24 -54.28
CA MET A 52 19.30 -15.55 -52.99
C MET A 52 19.26 -14.43 -51.94
N GLU A 53 19.24 -13.14 -52.32
CA GLU A 53 19.19 -12.03 -51.36
C GLU A 53 17.83 -11.90 -50.63
N ASN A 54 16.78 -12.52 -51.16
CA ASN A 54 15.43 -12.42 -50.61
C ASN A 54 15.28 -13.20 -49.29
N ASN A 55 16.04 -14.27 -49.10
CA ASN A 55 15.96 -15.11 -47.89
C ASN A 55 16.62 -14.44 -46.67
N GLU A 56 17.74 -13.75 -46.87
CA GLU A 56 18.49 -13.07 -45.81
C GLU A 56 17.74 -11.81 -45.32
N LEU A 57 17.11 -11.07 -46.24
CA LEU A 57 16.20 -9.96 -45.95
C LEU A 57 14.93 -10.40 -45.22
N THR A 58 14.33 -11.54 -45.63
CA THR A 58 13.17 -12.10 -44.93
C THR A 58 13.54 -12.56 -43.51
N SER A 59 14.75 -13.09 -43.32
CA SER A 59 15.28 -13.44 -41.98
C SER A 59 15.51 -12.21 -41.10
N GLN A 60 16.11 -11.14 -41.64
CA GLN A 60 16.30 -9.88 -40.92
C GLN A 60 14.95 -9.19 -40.59
N LEU A 61 13.96 -9.26 -41.49
CA LEU A 61 12.62 -8.74 -41.22
C LEU A 61 11.88 -9.55 -40.15
N ALA A 62 12.06 -10.88 -40.14
CA ALA A 62 11.55 -11.74 -39.06
C ALA A 62 12.21 -11.40 -37.71
N GLN A 63 13.52 -11.10 -37.70
CA GLN A 63 14.23 -10.64 -36.49
C GLN A 63 13.73 -9.27 -36.01
N ILE A 64 13.50 -8.30 -36.89
CA ILE A 64 12.94 -6.99 -36.52
C ILE A 64 11.49 -7.14 -36.01
N SER A 65 10.69 -7.98 -36.66
CA SER A 65 9.29 -8.23 -36.27
C SER A 65 9.19 -8.92 -34.91
N THR A 66 10.13 -9.83 -34.60
CA THR A 66 10.19 -10.48 -33.28
C THR A 66 10.63 -9.52 -32.19
N VAL A 67 11.61 -8.64 -32.44
CA VAL A 67 12.02 -7.59 -31.48
C VAL A 67 10.87 -6.60 -31.22
N SER A 68 10.21 -6.13 -32.27
CA SER A 68 9.01 -5.28 -32.16
C SER A 68 7.86 -5.98 -31.43
N GLY A 69 7.68 -7.29 -31.69
CA GLY A 69 6.76 -8.14 -30.95
C GLY A 69 7.08 -8.19 -29.45
N ILE A 70 8.34 -8.37 -29.08
CA ILE A 70 8.80 -8.37 -27.68
C ILE A 70 8.61 -7.00 -27.03
N GLU A 71 8.90 -5.91 -27.74
CA GLU A 71 8.67 -4.55 -27.24
C GLU A 71 7.19 -4.32 -26.96
N LYS A 72 6.31 -4.71 -27.90
CA LYS A 72 4.85 -4.65 -27.72
C LYS A 72 4.38 -5.53 -26.56
N LEU A 73 4.97 -6.70 -26.37
CA LEU A 73 4.68 -7.56 -25.22
C LEU A 73 5.08 -6.87 -23.91
N ASN A 74 6.26 -6.25 -23.84
CA ASN A 74 6.70 -5.50 -22.66
C ASN A 74 5.76 -4.31 -22.36
N THR A 75 5.33 -3.56 -23.37
CA THR A 75 4.33 -2.48 -23.20
C THR A 75 2.98 -3.03 -22.71
N THR A 76 2.55 -4.17 -23.26
CA THR A 76 1.29 -4.82 -22.85
C THR A 76 1.39 -5.31 -21.41
N LEU A 77 2.50 -5.90 -21.01
CA LEU A 77 2.76 -6.34 -19.63
C LEU A 77 2.80 -5.16 -18.65
N GLY A 78 3.43 -4.05 -19.02
CA GLY A 78 3.39 -2.82 -18.22
C GLY A 78 1.98 -2.26 -18.07
N SER A 79 1.17 -2.32 -19.13
CA SER A 79 -0.24 -1.90 -19.09
C SER A 79 -1.09 -2.81 -18.19
N ILE A 80 -0.87 -4.13 -18.25
CA ILE A 80 -1.53 -5.11 -17.37
C ILE A 80 -1.17 -4.86 -15.90
N SER A 81 0.11 -4.60 -15.60
CA SER A 81 0.54 -4.24 -14.24
C SER A 81 -0.22 -3.02 -13.73
N GLY A 82 -0.30 -1.94 -14.53
CA GLY A 82 -1.05 -0.74 -14.14
C GLY A 82 -2.56 -0.98 -13.95
N GLN A 83 -3.15 -1.89 -14.74
CA GLN A 83 -4.54 -2.30 -14.55
C GLN A 83 -4.76 -3.10 -13.25
N ILE A 84 -3.82 -3.99 -12.90
CA ILE A 84 -3.85 -4.75 -11.65
C ILE A 84 -3.77 -3.80 -10.44
N ASP A 85 -2.88 -2.79 -10.49
CA ASP A 85 -2.75 -1.80 -9.42
C ASP A 85 -4.04 -0.99 -9.22
N ASN A 86 -4.71 -0.62 -10.32
CA ASN A 86 -6.02 0.04 -10.27
C ASN A 86 -7.08 -0.88 -9.65
N SER A 87 -7.08 -2.18 -9.99
CA SER A 87 -8.02 -3.15 -9.42
C SER A 87 -7.82 -3.32 -7.91
N GLN A 88 -6.57 -3.37 -7.44
CA GLN A 88 -6.27 -3.40 -6.01
C GLN A 88 -6.77 -2.14 -5.30
N SER A 89 -6.69 -0.97 -5.95
CA SER A 89 -7.20 0.28 -5.37
C SER A 89 -8.73 0.25 -5.20
N LEU A 90 -9.47 -0.36 -6.13
CA LEU A 90 -10.91 -0.55 -5.97
C LEU A 90 -11.24 -1.50 -4.82
N GLN A 91 -10.48 -2.59 -4.66
CA GLN A 91 -10.67 -3.52 -3.55
C GLN A 91 -10.40 -2.85 -2.20
N ALA A 92 -9.32 -2.07 -2.09
CA ALA A 92 -9.02 -1.27 -0.90
C ALA A 92 -10.10 -0.21 -0.62
N SER A 93 -10.75 0.32 -1.66
CA SER A 93 -11.83 1.31 -1.48
C SER A 93 -13.05 0.72 -0.77
N ASN A 94 -13.26 -0.61 -0.86
CA ASN A 94 -14.30 -1.30 -0.10
C ASN A 94 -14.00 -1.36 1.40
N LEU A 95 -12.75 -1.11 1.82
CA LEU A 95 -12.38 -1.07 3.23
C LEU A 95 -12.69 0.28 3.87
N ILE A 96 -12.99 1.31 3.09
CA ILE A 96 -13.34 2.62 3.64
C ILE A 96 -14.62 2.48 4.48
N GLY A 97 -14.56 2.94 5.72
CA GLY A 97 -15.63 2.80 6.69
C GLY A 97 -15.60 1.48 7.48
N HIS A 98 -14.72 0.54 7.14
CA HIS A 98 -14.46 -0.66 7.93
C HIS A 98 -13.34 -0.44 8.94
N GLY A 99 -13.40 -1.23 10.02
CA GLY A 99 -12.35 -1.28 11.02
C GLY A 99 -11.26 -2.25 10.61
N VAL A 100 -10.00 -1.94 10.88
CA VAL A 100 -8.87 -2.84 10.66
C VAL A 100 -8.02 -2.97 11.91
N MET A 101 -7.42 -4.14 12.08
CA MET A 101 -6.44 -4.41 13.14
C MET A 101 -5.04 -4.30 12.56
N ILE A 102 -4.25 -3.37 13.09
CA ILE A 102 -2.88 -3.09 12.68
C ILE A 102 -1.92 -3.17 13.87
N PRO A 103 -0.62 -3.37 13.66
CA PRO A 103 0.37 -3.33 14.74
C PRO A 103 0.26 -2.04 15.56
N GLY A 104 0.11 -2.19 16.88
CA GLY A 104 0.03 -1.06 17.80
C GLY A 104 -0.62 -1.43 19.12
N THR A 105 -0.59 -0.49 20.06
CA THR A 105 -1.01 -0.72 21.45
C THR A 105 -2.17 0.16 21.89
N THR A 106 -2.66 1.05 21.02
CA THR A 106 -3.61 2.08 21.42
C THR A 106 -5.02 1.51 21.56
N VAL A 107 -5.68 1.84 22.67
CA VAL A 107 -7.11 1.62 22.89
C VAL A 107 -7.76 2.92 23.30
N LEU A 108 -8.83 3.30 22.61
CA LEU A 108 -9.60 4.48 22.94
C LEU A 108 -10.83 4.07 23.76
N ALA A 109 -11.06 4.77 24.87
CA ALA A 109 -12.30 4.68 25.63
C ALA A 109 -13.10 5.96 25.46
N GLY A 110 -14.40 5.83 25.20
CA GLY A 110 -15.30 6.95 24.98
C GLY A 110 -16.72 6.65 25.43
N THR A 111 -17.34 7.64 26.04
CA THR A 111 -18.76 7.62 26.43
C THR A 111 -19.49 8.65 25.59
N GLY A 112 -20.61 8.25 25.00
CA GLY A 112 -21.47 9.16 24.25
C GLY A 112 -22.00 10.30 25.12
N SER A 113 -22.39 11.41 24.49
CA SER A 113 -22.95 12.58 25.18
C SER A 113 -24.43 12.41 25.56
N GLU A 114 -25.03 11.27 25.20
CA GLU A 114 -26.44 10.97 25.45
C GLU A 114 -26.67 10.52 26.90
N GLU A 115 -27.84 10.84 27.43
CA GLU A 115 -28.22 10.42 28.78
C GLU A 115 -28.36 8.89 28.83
N GLY A 116 -27.57 8.24 29.69
CA GLY A 116 -27.48 6.78 29.77
C GLY A 116 -26.45 6.14 28.83
N ALA A 117 -25.60 6.92 28.16
CA ALA A 117 -24.53 6.37 27.34
C ALA A 117 -23.56 5.52 28.18
N VAL A 118 -23.24 4.34 27.66
CA VAL A 118 -22.26 3.42 28.26
C VAL A 118 -20.90 3.68 27.62
N THR A 119 -19.84 3.59 28.43
CA THR A 119 -18.47 3.67 27.91
C THR A 119 -18.20 2.49 26.99
N THR A 120 -17.69 2.81 25.80
CA THR A 120 -17.27 1.84 24.80
C THR A 120 -15.78 1.98 24.57
N THR A 121 -15.14 0.89 24.17
CA THR A 121 -13.72 0.89 23.83
C THR A 121 -13.49 0.36 22.44
N THR A 122 -12.44 0.83 21.78
CA THR A 122 -11.99 0.22 20.52
C THR A 122 -11.38 -1.15 20.81
N PRO A 123 -11.63 -2.17 19.97
CA PRO A 123 -11.04 -3.48 20.18
C PRO A 123 -9.51 -3.43 20.08
N PHE A 124 -8.86 -4.36 20.75
CA PHE A 124 -7.42 -4.62 20.64
C PHE A 124 -7.23 -6.10 20.29
N GLY A 125 -6.02 -6.48 19.92
CA GLY A 125 -5.73 -7.85 19.57
C GLY A 125 -4.29 -8.23 19.80
N VAL A 126 -4.01 -9.48 19.53
CA VAL A 126 -2.67 -10.05 19.55
C VAL A 126 -2.52 -11.01 18.39
N GLU A 127 -1.36 -11.00 17.76
CA GLU A 127 -0.89 -12.16 17.04
C GLU A 127 0.17 -12.94 17.82
N LEU A 128 0.00 -14.26 17.80
CA LEU A 128 0.93 -15.24 18.33
C LEU A 128 1.37 -16.20 17.22
N GLN A 129 2.68 -16.33 17.03
CA GLN A 129 3.24 -17.32 16.10
C GLN A 129 3.09 -18.77 16.61
N GLN A 130 2.88 -18.97 17.91
CA GLN A 130 2.74 -20.27 18.56
C GLN A 130 1.63 -20.22 19.60
N ALA A 131 1.05 -21.37 19.96
CA ALA A 131 0.06 -21.42 21.03
C ALA A 131 0.66 -21.00 22.38
N ALA A 132 -0.13 -20.30 23.19
CA ALA A 132 0.21 -19.81 24.52
C ALA A 132 -0.74 -20.43 25.56
N ASP A 133 -0.19 -20.87 26.70
CA ASP A 133 -0.98 -21.40 27.82
C ASP A 133 -1.46 -20.28 28.77
N LYS A 134 -0.79 -19.13 28.72
CA LYS A 134 -1.15 -17.97 29.53
C LYS A 134 -0.91 -16.70 28.74
N VAL A 135 -1.98 -15.94 28.55
CA VAL A 135 -1.96 -14.63 27.92
C VAL A 135 -2.58 -13.60 28.86
N THR A 136 -1.87 -12.52 29.10
CA THR A 136 -2.32 -11.43 29.97
C THR A 136 -2.19 -10.11 29.23
N ALA A 137 -3.27 -9.32 29.22
CA ALA A 137 -3.29 -7.96 28.69
C ALA A 137 -3.31 -6.96 29.85
N THR A 138 -2.31 -6.09 29.89
CA THR A 138 -2.19 -5.00 30.86
C THR A 138 -2.53 -3.69 30.17
N ILE A 139 -3.56 -3.01 30.67
CA ILE A 139 -4.00 -1.72 30.17
C ILE A 139 -3.42 -0.63 31.07
N THR A 140 -2.77 0.36 30.47
CA THR A 140 -2.15 1.51 31.14
C THR A 140 -2.72 2.82 30.62
N ASP A 141 -2.83 3.81 31.50
CA ASP A 141 -3.18 5.18 31.11
C ASP A 141 -2.00 5.92 30.45
N LYS A 142 -2.24 7.18 30.06
CA LYS A 142 -1.21 8.08 29.49
C LYS A 142 -0.02 8.36 30.42
N ASN A 143 -0.16 8.14 31.72
CA ASN A 143 0.89 8.35 32.72
C ASN A 143 1.68 7.06 32.98
N GLY A 144 1.31 5.94 32.33
CA GLY A 144 1.88 4.62 32.56
C GLY A 144 1.32 3.90 33.79
N ALA A 145 0.29 4.43 34.43
CA ALA A 145 -0.37 3.77 35.55
C ALA A 145 -1.22 2.60 35.03
N VAL A 146 -1.07 1.42 35.65
CA VAL A 146 -1.88 0.25 35.32
C VAL A 146 -3.31 0.48 35.78
N VAL A 147 -4.24 0.51 34.82
CA VAL A 147 -5.67 0.74 35.09
C VAL A 147 -6.45 -0.55 35.15
N ARG A 148 -6.05 -1.57 34.39
CA ARG A 148 -6.70 -2.88 34.36
C ARG A 148 -5.70 -3.94 33.91
N THR A 149 -5.81 -5.13 34.49
CA THR A 149 -5.16 -6.33 33.98
C THR A 149 -6.24 -7.35 33.64
N ILE A 150 -6.17 -7.91 32.44
CA ILE A 150 -7.12 -8.88 31.90
C ILE A 150 -6.35 -10.19 31.70
N ASP A 151 -6.78 -11.25 32.39
CA ASP A 151 -6.31 -12.59 32.11
C ASP A 151 -7.13 -13.15 30.94
N ILE A 152 -6.49 -13.35 29.79
CA ILE A 152 -7.12 -13.88 28.58
C ILE A 152 -7.11 -15.41 28.61
N GLY A 153 -6.16 -16.02 29.32
CA GLY A 153 -6.01 -17.47 29.39
C GLY A 153 -5.23 -18.06 28.21
N GLU A 154 -5.64 -19.24 27.75
CA GLU A 154 -4.99 -19.99 26.67
C GLU A 154 -5.41 -19.47 25.30
N LEU A 155 -4.45 -19.34 24.37
CA LEU A 155 -4.71 -18.98 22.98
C LEU A 155 -3.93 -19.88 22.03
N THR A 156 -4.53 -20.22 20.89
CA THR A 156 -3.83 -20.88 19.79
C THR A 156 -2.96 -19.87 19.02
N ALA A 157 -2.06 -20.37 18.17
CA ALA A 157 -1.38 -19.51 17.20
C ALA A 157 -2.40 -18.81 16.27
N GLY A 158 -2.05 -17.61 15.81
CA GLY A 158 -2.87 -16.76 14.95
C GLY A 158 -3.28 -15.44 15.60
N VAL A 159 -4.24 -14.78 14.94
CA VAL A 159 -4.76 -13.46 15.33
C VAL A 159 -5.99 -13.64 16.20
N HIS A 160 -6.00 -12.96 17.35
CA HIS A 160 -7.15 -12.92 18.25
C HIS A 160 -7.47 -11.47 18.61
N SER A 161 -8.75 -11.12 18.60
CA SER A 161 -9.24 -9.79 18.96
C SER A 161 -10.16 -9.84 20.18
N PHE A 162 -10.06 -8.81 21.01
CA PHE A 162 -10.74 -8.67 22.29
C PHE A 162 -11.22 -7.23 22.46
N THR A 163 -12.21 -7.04 23.31
CA THR A 163 -12.72 -5.71 23.68
C THR A 163 -12.64 -5.54 25.18
N TRP A 164 -12.08 -4.43 25.62
CA TRP A 164 -12.08 -4.06 27.03
C TRP A 164 -13.45 -3.47 27.41
N ASP A 165 -13.99 -3.87 28.54
CA ASP A 165 -15.26 -3.37 29.08
C ASP A 165 -15.24 -1.88 29.48
N GLY A 166 -14.08 -1.21 29.43
CA GLY A 166 -13.95 0.19 29.81
C GLY A 166 -13.97 0.41 31.32
N THR A 167 -13.76 -0.62 32.14
CA THR A 167 -13.74 -0.52 33.60
C THR A 167 -12.34 -0.68 34.18
N LEU A 168 -12.05 0.13 35.20
CA LEU A 168 -10.80 0.14 35.95
C LEU A 168 -10.76 -1.03 36.96
N THR A 169 -9.62 -1.22 37.60
CA THR A 169 -9.40 -2.30 38.59
C THR A 169 -10.29 -2.15 39.84
N ASP A 170 -10.69 -0.92 40.17
CA ASP A 170 -11.61 -0.63 41.28
C ASP A 170 -13.10 -0.80 40.91
N GLY A 171 -13.39 -1.21 39.67
CA GLY A 171 -14.74 -1.38 39.14
C GLY A 171 -15.40 -0.09 38.65
N THR A 172 -14.72 1.06 38.75
CA THR A 172 -15.22 2.32 38.20
C THR A 172 -14.99 2.40 36.68
N THR A 173 -15.72 3.29 36.03
CA THR A 173 -15.62 3.51 34.59
C THR A 173 -14.37 4.31 34.25
N ALA A 174 -13.64 3.88 33.23
CA ALA A 174 -12.47 4.56 32.73
C ALA A 174 -12.86 5.93 32.10
N PRO A 175 -12.16 7.02 32.45
CA PRO A 175 -12.36 8.31 31.80
C PRO A 175 -12.15 8.24 30.29
N ASN A 176 -12.85 9.10 29.55
CA ASN A 176 -12.67 9.23 28.11
C ASN A 176 -11.21 9.59 27.78
N GLY A 177 -10.58 8.84 26.88
CA GLY A 177 -9.19 9.06 26.54
C GLY A 177 -8.53 7.89 25.83
N SER A 178 -7.23 8.05 25.61
CA SER A 178 -6.37 7.02 25.04
C SER A 178 -5.63 6.26 26.14
N TYR A 179 -5.58 4.94 25.96
CA TYR A 179 -4.92 3.96 26.81
C TYR A 179 -3.99 3.11 25.96
N ASN A 180 -3.03 2.45 26.60
CA ASN A 180 -2.13 1.51 25.95
C ASN A 180 -2.33 0.10 26.50
N VAL A 181 -2.24 -0.89 25.62
CA VAL A 181 -2.30 -2.31 25.95
C VAL A 181 -0.93 -2.94 25.74
N ALA A 182 -0.40 -3.54 26.79
CA ALA A 182 0.76 -4.41 26.73
C ALA A 182 0.30 -5.86 26.88
N ILE A 183 0.75 -6.75 26.00
CA ILE A 183 0.35 -8.16 26.01
C ILE A 183 1.56 -9.01 26.33
N SER A 184 1.42 -9.89 27.32
CA SER A 184 2.41 -10.90 27.68
C SER A 184 1.82 -12.27 27.43
N ALA A 185 2.54 -13.10 26.70
CA ALA A 185 2.15 -14.48 26.40
C ALA A 185 3.28 -15.44 26.79
N SER A 186 2.93 -16.59 27.34
CA SER A 186 3.87 -17.68 27.63
C SER A 186 3.30 -19.03 27.24
N ASN A 187 4.18 -20.02 27.11
CA ASN A 187 3.83 -21.44 27.01
C ASN A 187 4.82 -22.25 27.85
N GLY A 188 4.34 -22.99 28.84
CA GLY A 188 5.17 -23.80 29.74
C GLY A 188 6.19 -22.97 30.52
N GLY A 189 5.88 -21.70 30.81
CA GLY A 189 6.78 -20.74 31.47
C GLY A 189 7.82 -20.08 30.55
N THR A 190 7.87 -20.44 29.27
CA THR A 190 8.70 -19.75 28.27
C THR A 190 7.93 -18.57 27.70
N GLN A 191 8.51 -17.37 27.72
CA GLN A 191 7.87 -16.20 27.16
C GLN A 191 7.87 -16.26 25.63
N LEU A 192 6.72 -15.94 25.04
CA LEU A 192 6.51 -15.89 23.60
C LEU A 192 6.55 -14.44 23.10
N VAL A 193 6.90 -14.29 21.83
CA VAL A 193 6.72 -13.02 21.11
C VAL A 193 5.24 -12.86 20.79
N ALA A 194 4.66 -11.78 21.29
CA ALA A 194 3.28 -11.39 21.04
C ALA A 194 3.26 -10.03 20.33
N GLN A 195 2.66 -9.97 19.14
CA GLN A 195 2.51 -8.72 18.41
C GLN A 195 1.18 -8.07 18.79
N PRO A 196 1.17 -6.96 19.57
CA PRO A 196 -0.07 -6.28 19.88
C PRO A 196 -0.65 -5.62 18.63
N LEU A 197 -1.97 -5.67 18.54
CA LEU A 197 -2.77 -5.09 17.47
C LEU A 197 -3.74 -4.07 18.06
N GLN A 198 -3.90 -2.96 17.36
CA GLN A 198 -4.87 -1.91 17.68
C GLN A 198 -5.88 -1.76 16.55
N PHE A 199 -7.07 -1.29 16.91
CA PHE A 199 -8.10 -0.93 15.96
C PHE A 199 -7.82 0.42 15.32
N ALA A 200 -8.03 0.50 14.00
CA ALA A 200 -8.06 1.73 13.25
C ALA A 200 -9.24 1.73 12.27
N LEU A 201 -9.88 2.88 12.10
CA LEU A 201 -10.93 3.06 11.08
C LEU A 201 -10.28 3.50 9.77
N VAL A 202 -10.58 2.81 8.68
CA VAL A 202 -10.10 3.22 7.36
C VAL A 202 -10.96 4.39 6.87
N GLN A 203 -10.31 5.54 6.65
CA GLN A 203 -10.96 6.77 6.18
C GLN A 203 -10.80 6.97 4.66
N GLY A 204 -9.78 6.37 4.06
CA GLY A 204 -9.50 6.52 2.65
C GLY A 204 -8.45 5.56 2.13
N VAL A 205 -8.18 5.66 0.83
CA VAL A 205 -7.10 4.94 0.15
C VAL A 205 -6.24 5.95 -0.59
N ILE A 206 -4.93 5.92 -0.33
CA ILE A 206 -3.96 6.81 -0.97
C ILE A 206 -3.13 5.97 -1.94
N ARG A 207 -3.15 6.38 -3.21
CA ARG A 207 -2.32 5.79 -4.26
C ARG A 207 -0.91 6.36 -4.18
N GLY A 208 0.07 5.52 -3.85
CA GLY A 208 1.48 5.87 -3.84
C GLY A 208 2.24 5.27 -5.02
N ASN A 209 3.49 5.71 -5.20
CA ASN A 209 4.39 5.18 -6.24
C ASN A 209 4.81 3.71 -5.98
N ASN A 210 4.71 3.24 -4.73
CA ASN A 210 5.11 1.90 -4.31
C ASN A 210 3.91 0.98 -4.01
N GLY A 211 2.69 1.38 -4.40
CA GLY A 211 1.46 0.65 -4.11
C GLY A 211 0.41 1.51 -3.42
N ASN A 212 -0.75 0.91 -3.14
CA ASN A 212 -1.86 1.56 -2.46
C ASN A 212 -1.68 1.44 -0.95
N THR A 213 -1.94 2.52 -0.22
CA THR A 213 -1.94 2.58 1.25
C THR A 213 -3.33 2.96 1.75
N LEU A 214 -3.68 2.46 2.93
CA LEU A 214 -4.91 2.83 3.63
C LEU A 214 -4.64 4.05 4.50
N ASP A 215 -5.51 5.05 4.42
CA ASP A 215 -5.51 6.21 5.31
C ASP A 215 -6.34 5.88 6.55
N LEU A 216 -5.69 5.92 7.71
CA LEU A 216 -6.26 5.63 9.03
C LEU A 216 -6.49 6.93 9.85
N GLY A 217 -6.35 8.09 9.22
CA GLY A 217 -6.51 9.40 9.84
C GLY A 217 -5.47 9.64 10.93
N THR A 218 -5.89 9.60 12.20
CA THR A 218 -5.01 9.87 13.35
C THR A 218 -3.87 8.88 13.48
N TYR A 219 -4.00 7.67 12.94
CA TYR A 219 -2.97 6.64 12.95
C TYR A 219 -2.04 6.69 11.73
N GLY A 220 -2.22 7.67 10.83
CA GLY A 220 -1.41 7.82 9.63
C GLY A 220 -1.86 6.86 8.52
N THR A 221 -0.89 6.30 7.80
CA THR A 221 -1.13 5.42 6.66
C THR A 221 -0.49 4.05 6.88
N THR A 222 -1.14 2.98 6.46
CA THR A 222 -0.61 1.60 6.51
C THR A 222 -0.76 0.92 5.15
N THR A 223 0.01 -0.13 4.90
CA THR A 223 -0.18 -0.97 3.71
C THR A 223 -1.15 -2.12 3.99
N LEU A 224 -1.74 -2.71 2.95
CA LEU A 224 -2.75 -3.76 3.12
C LEU A 224 -2.18 -5.06 3.72
N ASP A 225 -0.89 -5.32 3.53
CA ASP A 225 -0.16 -6.46 4.10
C ASP A 225 0.10 -6.32 5.61
N GLU A 226 0.08 -5.11 6.15
CA GLU A 226 0.17 -4.86 7.59
C GLU A 226 -1.19 -5.00 8.30
N VAL A 227 -2.29 -5.17 7.56
CA VAL A 227 -3.61 -5.40 8.14
C VAL A 227 -3.79 -6.88 8.48
N TRP A 228 -3.94 -7.17 9.77
CA TRP A 228 -4.10 -8.53 10.28
C TRP A 228 -5.55 -9.02 10.26
N GLN A 229 -6.50 -8.09 10.38
CA GLN A 229 -7.94 -8.39 10.37
C GLN A 229 -8.74 -7.18 9.89
N ILE A 230 -9.82 -7.43 9.14
CA ILE A 230 -10.83 -6.44 8.76
C ILE A 230 -12.12 -6.78 9.53
N ILE A 231 -12.79 -5.76 10.08
CA ILE A 231 -13.99 -5.83 10.92
C ILE A 231 -15.16 -5.12 10.22
#